data_AF-A0A7C7ECB8-F1
#
_entry.id   AF-A0A7C7ECB8-F1
#
_cell.length_a   1.000
_cell.length_b   1.000
_cell.length_c   1.000
_cell.angle_alpha   90.00
_cell.angle_beta   90.00
_cell.angle_gamma   90.00
#
_symmetry.space_group_name_H-M   'P 1'
#
loop_
_entity.id
_entity.type
_entity.pdbx_description
1 polymer ?
#
loop_
_entity_poly.entity_id
_entity_poly.type
_entity_poly.pdbx_seq_one_letter_code
_entity_poly.pdbx_strand_id
1 'polypeptide(L)'
;METARTAAASTLSYAIDIGFLDPKKVEFYKTPGGFTGLRYAGNDYKRVTLRRALPIKHPMEYISVADQENKEIGMIRSLYELSEKQFSIAMAELDSRYYSPVVCEVKSVKDKLGYVYMELVIERDGARHVKNCAVKDVNKNIRMLDEDRLAIFDVDGNRYVIQSLNKLDKKSLKRLEPYLF
;
A
#
# COMPACT_ATOMS: atom_id res chain seq x y z
N MET A 1 30.45 31.13 -24.55
CA MET A 1 29.14 30.47 -24.79
C MET A 1 29.21 28.94 -24.70
N GLU A 2 30.40 28.34 -24.73
CA GLU A 2 30.63 26.88 -24.71
C GLU A 2 30.63 26.27 -23.30
N THR A 3 30.98 27.05 -22.28
CA THR A 3 31.00 26.65 -20.86
C THR A 3 29.61 26.46 -20.25
N ALA A 4 28.60 27.19 -20.73
CA ALA A 4 27.22 27.09 -20.22
C ALA A 4 26.47 25.84 -20.74
N ARG A 5 26.80 25.36 -21.95
CA ARG A 5 26.19 24.14 -22.52
C ARG A 5 26.68 22.87 -21.84
N THR A 6 27.94 22.85 -21.41
CA THR A 6 28.56 21.70 -20.73
C THR A 6 28.03 21.51 -19.31
N ALA A 7 27.70 22.59 -18.60
CA ALA A 7 27.12 22.53 -17.25
C ALA A 7 25.65 22.09 -17.23
N ALA A 8 24.87 22.38 -18.28
CA ALA A 8 23.48 21.95 -18.42
C ALA A 8 23.35 20.46 -18.81
N ALA A 9 24.27 19.95 -19.63
CA ALA A 9 24.31 18.54 -20.02
C ALA A 9 24.68 17.62 -18.84
N SER A 10 25.56 18.06 -17.94
CA SER A 10 25.90 17.29 -16.73
C SER A 10 24.74 17.23 -15.72
N THR A 11 23.96 18.31 -15.60
CA THR A 11 22.76 18.36 -14.74
C THR A 11 21.61 17.52 -15.30
N LEU A 12 21.44 17.45 -16.62
CA LEU A 12 20.48 16.55 -17.27
C LEU A 12 20.90 15.07 -17.23
N SER A 13 22.20 14.75 -17.26
CA SER A 13 22.65 13.35 -17.10
C SER A 13 22.28 12.77 -15.74
N TYR A 14 22.28 13.60 -14.68
CA TYR A 14 21.81 13.23 -13.35
C TYR A 14 20.28 13.04 -13.27
N ALA A 15 19.54 13.59 -14.23
CA ALA A 15 18.08 13.50 -14.30
C ALA A 15 17.58 12.34 -15.17
N ILE A 16 18.47 11.63 -15.89
CA ILE A 16 18.09 10.65 -16.91
C ILE A 16 18.31 9.20 -16.47
N ASP A 17 19.03 8.93 -15.37
CA ASP A 17 19.27 7.54 -14.94
C ASP A 17 18.93 7.33 -13.46
N ILE A 18 17.65 7.45 -13.14
CA ILE A 18 17.13 6.98 -11.85
C ILE A 18 17.32 5.44 -11.75
N GLY A 19 17.33 4.76 -12.90
CA GLY A 19 17.92 3.44 -13.07
C GLY A 19 17.29 2.32 -12.25
N PHE A 20 17.83 1.11 -12.43
CA PHE A 20 17.57 0.01 -11.52
C PHE A 20 18.58 0.02 -10.37
N LEU A 21 18.10 -0.12 -9.14
CA LEU A 21 18.95 -0.33 -7.98
C LEU A 21 19.58 -1.72 -8.06
N ASP A 22 20.88 -1.82 -7.83
CA ASP A 22 21.57 -3.10 -7.67
C ASP A 22 21.13 -3.77 -6.35
N PRO A 23 20.39 -4.90 -6.39
CA PRO A 23 19.86 -5.55 -5.19
C PRO A 23 20.93 -5.93 -4.17
N LYS A 24 22.18 -6.14 -4.61
CA LYS A 24 23.31 -6.48 -3.72
C LYS A 24 23.80 -5.30 -2.90
N LYS A 25 23.51 -4.07 -3.34
CA LYS A 25 23.92 -2.82 -2.68
C LYS A 25 22.79 -2.16 -1.89
N VAL A 26 21.59 -2.71 -1.97
CA VAL A 26 20.41 -2.22 -1.25
C VAL A 26 20.47 -2.70 0.20
N GLU A 27 20.49 -1.75 1.13
CA GLU A 27 20.38 -2.02 2.56
C GLU A 27 19.21 -1.23 3.16
N PHE A 28 18.02 -1.81 3.13
CA PHE A 28 16.90 -1.37 3.93
C PHE A 28 17.11 -1.66 5.42
N TYR A 29 16.57 -0.76 6.24
CA TYR A 29 16.58 -0.88 7.69
C TYR A 29 15.34 -0.19 8.30
N LYS A 30 15.03 -0.50 9.56
CA LYS A 30 14.00 0.20 10.32
C LYS A 30 14.65 1.25 11.21
N THR A 31 14.16 2.49 11.12
CA THR A 31 14.56 3.57 12.02
C THR A 31 13.93 3.38 13.41
N PRO A 32 14.46 4.04 14.46
CA PRO A 32 13.82 4.05 15.79
C PRO A 32 12.37 4.56 15.76
N GLY A 33 12.02 5.41 14.79
CA GLY A 33 10.65 5.94 14.60
C GLY A 33 9.72 5.02 13.79
N GLY A 34 10.17 3.81 13.43
CA GLY A 34 9.35 2.82 12.70
C GLY A 34 9.33 3.00 11.17
N PHE A 35 9.96 4.05 10.63
CA PHE A 35 10.07 4.23 9.18
C PHE A 35 11.08 3.26 8.56
N THR A 36 10.85 2.91 7.30
CA THR A 36 11.83 2.21 6.47
C THR A 36 12.84 3.22 5.93
N GLY A 37 14.13 2.99 6.20
CA GLY A 37 15.25 3.72 5.60
C GLY A 37 15.98 2.85 4.58
N LEU A 38 16.84 3.47 3.77
CA LEU A 38 17.68 2.83 2.76
C LEU A 38 19.10 3.39 2.81
N ARG A 39 20.11 2.52 2.87
CA ARG A 39 21.47 2.88 2.47
C ARG A 39 21.75 2.33 1.08
N TYR A 40 22.20 3.21 0.19
CA TYR A 40 22.52 2.86 -1.20
C TYR A 40 23.54 3.83 -1.78
N ALA A 41 24.54 3.30 -2.48
CA ALA A 41 25.57 4.09 -3.17
C ALA A 41 26.22 5.20 -2.31
N GLY A 42 26.49 4.92 -1.03
CA GLY A 42 27.09 5.88 -0.09
C GLY A 42 26.13 6.92 0.49
N ASN A 43 24.85 6.89 0.12
CA ASN A 43 23.81 7.75 0.67
C ASN A 43 23.00 7.00 1.73
N ASP A 44 22.56 7.72 2.77
CA ASP A 44 21.66 7.20 3.80
C ASP A 44 20.33 7.98 3.80
N TYR A 45 19.31 7.36 3.23
CA TYR A 45 17.95 7.85 3.17
C TYR A 45 17.19 7.37 4.41
N LYS A 46 17.03 8.26 5.39
CA LYS A 46 16.38 7.94 6.68
C LYS A 46 14.91 7.52 6.55
N ARG A 47 14.26 7.90 5.45
CA ARG A 47 12.88 7.54 5.16
C ARG A 47 12.71 7.37 3.65
N VAL A 48 12.29 6.19 3.26
CA VAL A 48 11.91 5.86 1.89
C VAL A 48 10.50 5.30 1.84
N THR A 49 9.92 5.33 0.65
CA THR A 49 8.63 4.75 0.33
C THR A 49 8.78 3.80 -0.85
N LEU A 50 8.19 2.62 -0.75
CA LEU A 50 8.14 1.65 -1.83
C LEU A 50 6.78 1.66 -2.51
N ARG A 51 6.75 1.61 -3.84
CA ARG A 51 5.53 1.57 -4.65
C ARG A 51 5.64 0.55 -5.77
N ARG A 52 4.59 -0.23 -5.99
CA ARG A 52 4.46 -1.14 -7.14
C ARG A 52 4.13 -0.32 -8.39
N ALA A 53 4.97 -0.37 -9.42
CA ALA A 53 4.64 0.22 -10.71
C ALA A 53 3.58 -0.62 -11.46
N LEU A 54 3.62 -1.95 -11.28
CA LEU A 54 2.71 -2.91 -11.93
C LEU A 54 1.97 -3.78 -10.88
N PRO A 55 1.11 -3.18 -10.04
CA PRO A 55 0.57 -3.83 -8.84
C PRO A 55 -0.27 -5.09 -9.07
N ILE A 56 -0.86 -5.24 -10.27
CA ILE A 56 -1.70 -6.40 -10.61
C ILE A 56 -0.88 -7.46 -11.34
N LYS A 57 -0.20 -7.07 -12.41
CA LYS A 57 0.48 -8.02 -13.31
C LYS A 57 1.81 -8.52 -12.73
N HIS A 58 2.56 -7.65 -12.05
CA HIS A 58 3.87 -7.97 -11.50
C HIS A 58 4.02 -7.39 -10.08
N PRO A 59 3.31 -7.93 -9.07
CA PRO A 59 3.24 -7.34 -7.73
C PRO A 59 4.57 -7.34 -6.96
N MET A 60 5.55 -8.13 -7.42
CA MET A 60 6.86 -8.32 -6.80
C MET A 60 8.00 -7.73 -7.64
N GLU A 61 7.69 -7.10 -8.76
CA GLU A 61 8.65 -6.54 -9.70
C GLU A 61 8.36 -5.05 -9.94
N TYR A 62 9.35 -4.34 -10.45
CA TYR A 62 9.25 -2.92 -10.78
C TYR A 62 8.79 -2.09 -9.56
N ILE A 63 9.54 -2.22 -8.46
CA ILE A 63 9.25 -1.53 -7.20
C ILE A 63 10.01 -0.22 -7.17
N SER A 64 9.31 0.88 -7.35
CA SER A 64 9.87 2.24 -7.22
C SER A 64 10.21 2.51 -5.76
N VAL A 65 11.41 3.08 -5.54
CA VAL A 65 11.89 3.54 -4.24
C VAL A 65 12.06 5.05 -4.32
N ALA A 66 11.36 5.78 -3.45
CA ALA A 66 11.41 7.24 -3.40
C ALA A 66 11.70 7.73 -1.98
N ASP A 67 12.36 8.88 -1.87
CA ASP A 67 12.60 9.53 -0.58
C ASP A 67 11.32 10.18 -0.01
N GLN A 68 11.47 10.91 1.10
CA GLN A 68 10.39 11.60 1.79
C GLN A 68 9.75 12.75 0.98
N GLU A 69 10.46 13.30 -0.01
CA GLU A 69 9.97 14.35 -0.91
C GLU A 69 9.31 13.76 -2.16
N ASN A 70 9.15 12.42 -2.21
CA ASN A 70 8.73 11.64 -3.37
C ASN A 70 9.67 11.74 -4.57
N LYS A 71 10.93 12.15 -4.35
CA LYS A 71 11.94 12.07 -5.41
C LYS A 71 12.37 10.61 -5.54
N GLU A 72 12.24 10.08 -6.75
CA GLU A 72 12.62 8.69 -7.02
C GLU A 72 14.14 8.52 -6.93
N ILE A 73 14.55 7.50 -6.17
CA ILE A 73 15.95 7.10 -5.96
C ILE A 73 16.34 6.04 -6.99
N GLY A 74 15.40 5.16 -7.33
CA GLY A 74 15.59 4.07 -8.28
C GLY A 74 14.48 3.03 -8.21
N MET A 75 14.55 2.04 -9.09
CA MET A 75 13.59 0.93 -9.12
C MET A 75 14.27 -0.41 -8.84
N ILE A 76 13.63 -1.27 -8.05
CA ILE A 76 14.08 -2.66 -7.89
C ILE A 76 13.35 -3.49 -8.94
N ARG A 77 14.11 -4.23 -9.77
CA ARG A 77 13.55 -5.05 -10.84
C ARG A 77 12.70 -6.18 -10.28
N SER A 78 13.23 -6.93 -9.32
CA SER A 78 12.51 -8.01 -8.64
C SER A 78 12.91 -8.06 -7.17
N LEU A 79 11.92 -8.12 -6.27
CA LEU A 79 12.20 -8.28 -4.85
C LEU A 79 12.88 -9.62 -4.55
N TYR A 80 12.66 -10.65 -5.39
CA TYR A 80 13.27 -11.97 -5.22
C TYR A 80 14.80 -11.98 -5.39
N GLU A 81 15.39 -10.89 -5.92
CA GLU A 81 16.84 -10.72 -6.03
C GLU A 81 17.48 -10.15 -4.73
N LEU A 82 16.65 -9.71 -3.77
CA LEU A 82 17.11 -9.25 -2.46
C LEU A 82 17.46 -10.45 -1.57
N SER A 83 18.36 -10.24 -0.60
CA SER A 83 18.52 -11.20 0.49
C SER A 83 17.24 -11.31 1.32
N GLU A 84 17.02 -12.45 1.98
CA GLU A 84 15.81 -12.72 2.77
C GLU A 84 15.47 -11.62 3.79
N LYS A 85 16.50 -11.09 4.45
CA LYS A 85 16.37 -9.96 5.39
C LYS A 85 15.85 -8.70 4.68
N GLN A 86 16.45 -8.37 3.53
CA GLN A 86 16.10 -7.18 2.75
C GLN A 86 14.72 -7.31 2.12
N PHE A 87 14.41 -8.49 1.60
CA PHE A 87 13.07 -8.86 1.11
C PHE A 87 12.00 -8.63 2.17
N SER A 88 12.23 -9.13 3.40
CA SER A 88 11.27 -9.02 4.49
C SER A 88 10.98 -7.55 4.88
N ILE A 89 12.00 -6.70 4.91
CA ILE A 89 11.82 -5.26 5.24
C ILE A 89 11.06 -4.55 4.11
N ALA A 90 11.43 -4.81 2.86
CA ALA A 90 10.76 -4.24 1.69
C ALA A 90 9.29 -4.67 1.60
N MET A 91 9.02 -5.95 1.86
CA MET A 91 7.66 -6.49 1.91
C MET A 91 6.84 -5.84 3.02
N ALA A 92 7.39 -5.69 4.23
CA ALA A 92 6.67 -5.02 5.31
C ALA A 92 6.31 -3.56 4.99
N GLU A 93 7.17 -2.83 4.25
CA GLU A 93 6.85 -1.48 3.78
C GLU A 93 5.73 -1.48 2.74
N LEU A 94 5.78 -2.39 1.78
CA LEU A 94 4.73 -2.56 0.77
C LEU A 94 3.41 -2.99 1.39
N ASP A 95 3.44 -3.95 2.30
CA ASP A 95 2.24 -4.46 2.97
C ASP A 95 1.61 -3.40 3.86
N SER A 96 2.41 -2.56 4.52
CA SER A 96 1.90 -1.38 5.24
C SER A 96 1.17 -0.41 4.31
N ARG A 97 1.73 -0.13 3.13
CA ARG A 97 1.13 0.78 2.13
C ARG A 97 -0.13 0.23 1.48
N TYR A 98 -0.11 -1.05 1.11
CA TYR A 98 -1.19 -1.71 0.38
C TYR A 98 -2.10 -2.53 1.29
N TYR A 99 -1.98 -2.31 2.61
CA TYR A 99 -2.72 -3.04 3.62
C TYR A 99 -4.21 -2.93 3.35
N SER A 100 -4.91 -4.06 3.34
CA SER A 100 -6.36 -4.10 3.19
C SER A 100 -6.92 -5.13 4.15
N PRO A 101 -7.28 -4.72 5.38
CA PRO A 101 -7.71 -5.64 6.40
C PRO A 101 -8.88 -6.50 5.92
N VAL A 102 -8.79 -7.80 6.20
CA VAL A 102 -9.87 -8.74 5.88
C VAL A 102 -10.97 -8.59 6.92
N VAL A 103 -12.18 -8.29 6.47
CA VAL A 103 -13.37 -8.21 7.33
C VAL A 103 -13.95 -9.61 7.50
N CYS A 104 -14.04 -10.06 8.74
CA CYS A 104 -14.60 -11.35 9.12
C CYS A 104 -16.05 -11.25 9.62
N GLU A 105 -16.44 -10.09 10.16
CA GLU A 105 -17.77 -9.85 10.72
C GLU A 105 -18.10 -8.35 10.62
N VAL A 106 -19.37 -8.03 10.35
CA VAL A 106 -19.93 -6.68 10.39
C VAL A 106 -20.84 -6.61 11.60
N LYS A 107 -20.38 -6.01 12.70
CA LYS A 107 -21.11 -5.95 13.98
C LYS A 107 -22.28 -4.95 13.95
N SER A 108 -22.08 -3.81 13.31
CA SER A 108 -23.15 -2.82 13.18
C SER A 108 -22.97 -1.95 11.94
N VAL A 109 -24.10 -1.45 11.43
CA VAL A 109 -24.17 -0.48 10.34
C VAL A 109 -25.21 0.57 10.75
N LYS A 110 -24.81 1.85 10.75
CA LYS A 110 -25.67 2.97 11.18
C LYS A 110 -25.56 4.12 10.19
N ASP A 111 -26.67 4.48 9.56
CA ASP A 111 -26.75 5.69 8.75
C ASP A 111 -26.97 6.91 9.65
N LYS A 112 -26.12 7.93 9.50
CA LYS A 112 -26.25 9.20 10.21
C LYS A 112 -25.58 10.32 9.42
N LEU A 113 -26.34 11.39 9.14
CA LEU A 113 -25.85 12.63 8.53
C LEU A 113 -25.16 12.42 7.16
N GLY A 114 -25.65 11.48 6.35
CA GLY A 114 -25.08 11.19 5.03
C GLY A 114 -23.82 10.32 5.06
N TYR A 115 -23.50 9.73 6.22
CA TYR A 115 -22.45 8.73 6.38
C TYR A 115 -23.04 7.43 6.90
N VAL A 116 -22.43 6.33 6.46
CA VAL A 116 -22.69 4.99 7.00
C VAL A 116 -21.52 4.61 7.90
N TYR A 117 -21.78 4.54 9.20
CA TYR A 117 -20.82 4.11 10.20
C TYR A 117 -20.91 2.61 10.37
N MET A 118 -19.77 1.93 10.24
CA MET A 118 -19.68 0.49 10.41
C MET A 118 -18.73 0.13 11.53
N GLU A 119 -19.11 -0.87 12.32
CA GLU A 119 -18.23 -1.55 13.25
C GLU A 119 -17.88 -2.91 12.65
N LEU A 120 -16.62 -3.07 12.25
CA LEU A 120 -16.08 -4.23 11.54
C LEU A 120 -15.16 -5.03 12.46
N VAL A 121 -15.21 -6.35 12.38
CA VAL A 121 -14.16 -7.22 12.93
C VAL A 121 -13.23 -7.55 11.78
N ILE A 122 -11.97 -7.16 11.92
CA ILE A 122 -10.92 -7.43 10.94
C ILE A 122 -9.94 -8.47 11.47
N GLU A 123 -9.39 -9.28 10.57
CA GLU A 123 -8.27 -10.17 10.88
C GLU A 123 -6.95 -9.49 10.54
N ARG A 124 -6.03 -9.52 11.50
CA ARG A 124 -4.66 -9.02 11.35
C ARG A 124 -3.72 -9.90 12.19
N ASP A 125 -2.64 -10.38 11.60
CA ASP A 125 -1.60 -11.15 12.31
C ASP A 125 -2.17 -12.36 13.09
N GLY A 126 -3.21 -13.02 12.55
CA GLY A 126 -3.89 -14.15 13.19
C GLY A 126 -4.83 -13.78 14.35
N ALA A 127 -5.00 -12.49 14.64
CA ALA A 127 -5.88 -11.98 15.68
C ALA A 127 -7.06 -11.19 15.09
N ARG A 128 -8.18 -11.17 15.83
CA ARG A 128 -9.39 -10.40 15.46
C ARG A 128 -9.42 -9.07 16.21
N HIS A 129 -9.63 -7.99 15.47
CA HIS A 129 -9.69 -6.63 16.01
C HIS A 129 -10.97 -5.92 15.59
N VAL A 130 -11.57 -5.15 16.49
CA VAL A 130 -12.70 -4.28 16.14
C VAL A 130 -12.18 -2.97 15.56
N LYS A 131 -12.74 -2.56 14.42
CA LYS A 131 -12.46 -1.28 13.76
C LYS A 131 -13.75 -0.58 13.41
N ASN A 132 -13.78 0.72 13.67
CA ASN A 132 -14.86 1.59 13.24
C ASN A 132 -14.41 2.30 11.98
N CYS A 133 -15.27 2.34 10.97
CA CYS A 133 -15.05 3.11 9.77
C CYS A 133 -16.30 3.91 9.40
N ALA A 134 -16.09 5.07 8.78
CA ALA A 134 -17.17 5.90 8.26
C ALA A 134 -17.09 5.92 6.74
N VAL A 135 -18.18 5.57 6.07
CA VAL A 135 -18.27 5.51 4.61
C VAL A 135 -19.19 6.64 4.16
N LYS A 136 -18.72 7.45 3.20
CA LYS A 136 -19.53 8.43 2.48
C LYS A 136 -19.86 7.89 1.10
N ASP A 137 -20.96 8.32 0.48
CA ASP A 137 -21.33 7.94 -0.90
C ASP A 137 -21.23 6.41 -1.13
N VAL A 138 -22.03 5.64 -0.37
CA VAL A 138 -21.92 4.17 -0.31
C VAL A 138 -21.90 3.49 -1.68
N ASN A 139 -22.66 3.98 -2.66
CA ASN A 139 -22.66 3.45 -4.03
C ASN A 139 -21.29 3.55 -4.74
N LYS A 140 -20.44 4.48 -4.31
CA LYS A 140 -19.09 4.66 -4.83
C LYS A 140 -18.03 3.93 -4.02
N ASN A 141 -18.24 3.81 -2.71
CA ASN A 141 -17.23 3.37 -1.75
C ASN A 141 -17.49 2.00 -1.13
N ILE A 142 -18.61 1.36 -1.46
CA ILE A 142 -18.85 -0.07 -1.22
C ILE A 142 -18.99 -0.70 -2.60
N ARG A 143 -18.04 -1.59 -2.94
CA ARG A 143 -17.88 -2.09 -4.31
C ARG A 143 -17.67 -3.59 -4.31
N MET A 144 -18.44 -4.29 -5.14
CA MET A 144 -18.11 -5.66 -5.52
C MET A 144 -16.79 -5.65 -6.29
N LEU A 145 -15.83 -6.47 -5.83
CA LEU A 145 -14.59 -6.75 -6.56
C LEU A 145 -14.82 -7.84 -7.62
N ASP A 146 -15.74 -8.77 -7.31
CA ASP A 146 -16.30 -9.81 -8.17
C ASP A 146 -17.60 -10.32 -7.51
N GLU A 147 -18.11 -11.49 -7.90
CA GLU A 147 -19.37 -12.06 -7.42
C GLU A 147 -19.40 -12.40 -5.91
N ASP A 148 -18.26 -12.62 -5.26
CA ASP A 148 -18.20 -13.06 -3.85
C ASP A 148 -17.33 -12.14 -2.97
N ARG A 149 -16.59 -11.19 -3.56
CA ARG A 149 -15.70 -10.28 -2.83
C ARG A 149 -16.22 -8.85 -2.83
N LEU A 150 -16.16 -8.21 -1.67
CA LEU A 150 -16.58 -6.82 -1.46
C LEU A 150 -15.42 -5.98 -0.90
N ALA A 151 -15.24 -4.77 -1.42
CA ALA A 151 -14.36 -3.75 -0.86
C ALA A 151 -15.17 -2.59 -0.26
N ILE A 152 -14.73 -2.13 0.91
CA ILE A 152 -15.27 -0.96 1.61
C ILE A 152 -14.15 0.07 1.74
N PHE A 153 -14.40 1.28 1.24
CA PHE A 153 -13.49 2.42 1.32
C PHE A 153 -14.04 3.44 2.30
N ASP A 154 -13.29 3.77 3.34
CA ASP A 154 -13.71 4.78 4.33
C ASP A 154 -13.23 6.18 3.95
N VAL A 155 -13.72 7.18 4.69
CA VAL A 155 -13.39 8.60 4.48
C VAL A 155 -11.91 8.92 4.70
N ASP A 156 -11.18 8.07 5.43
CA ASP A 156 -9.75 8.22 5.71
C ASP A 156 -8.89 7.55 4.63
N GLY A 157 -9.51 6.90 3.63
CA GLY A 157 -8.84 6.20 2.53
C GLY A 157 -8.42 4.78 2.87
N ASN A 158 -8.84 4.21 4.01
CA ASN A 158 -8.61 2.81 4.32
C ASN A 158 -9.50 1.93 3.45
N ARG A 159 -8.96 0.79 3.02
CA ARG A 159 -9.68 -0.22 2.24
C ARG A 159 -9.84 -1.50 3.06
N TYR A 160 -11.07 -1.89 3.34
CA TYR A 160 -11.41 -3.15 3.99
C TYR A 160 -11.94 -4.13 2.94
N VAL A 161 -11.60 -5.41 3.06
CA VAL A 161 -11.99 -6.42 2.07
C VAL A 161 -12.72 -7.58 2.75
N ILE A 162 -13.90 -7.91 2.24
CA ILE A 162 -14.56 -9.18 2.51
C ILE A 162 -14.13 -10.15 1.42
N GLN A 163 -13.41 -11.21 1.81
CA GLN A 163 -12.84 -12.19 0.87
C GLN A 163 -13.86 -13.21 0.35
N SER A 164 -15.00 -13.35 1.03
CA SER A 164 -16.12 -14.19 0.59
C SER A 164 -17.37 -13.80 1.37
N LEU A 165 -18.37 -13.24 0.67
CA LEU A 165 -19.69 -12.94 1.21
C LEU A 165 -20.41 -14.23 1.65
N ASN A 166 -20.18 -15.33 0.93
CA ASN A 166 -20.72 -16.64 1.27
C ASN A 166 -20.20 -17.22 2.60
N LYS A 167 -19.00 -16.81 3.03
CA LYS A 167 -18.41 -17.22 4.32
C LYS A 167 -18.75 -16.28 5.47
N LEU A 168 -19.40 -15.15 5.19
CA LEU A 168 -19.83 -14.20 6.21
C LEU A 168 -21.00 -14.80 7.01
N ASP A 169 -21.10 -14.49 8.30
CA ASP A 169 -22.27 -14.90 9.07
C ASP A 169 -23.54 -14.20 8.55
N LYS A 170 -24.69 -14.86 8.72
CA LYS A 170 -25.98 -14.35 8.21
C LYS A 170 -26.33 -12.96 8.70
N LYS A 171 -25.92 -12.55 9.92
CA LYS A 171 -26.23 -11.22 10.45
C LYS A 171 -25.38 -10.16 9.74
N SER A 172 -24.10 -10.46 9.52
CA SER A 172 -23.22 -9.59 8.75
C SER A 172 -23.69 -9.42 7.31
N LEU A 173 -24.08 -10.51 6.64
CA LEU A 173 -24.59 -10.45 5.26
C LEU A 173 -25.85 -9.58 5.18
N LYS A 174 -26.82 -9.81 6.08
CA LYS A 174 -28.06 -9.03 6.17
C LYS A 174 -27.82 -7.53 6.39
N ARG A 175 -26.76 -7.17 7.11
CA ARG A 175 -26.37 -5.76 7.31
C ARG A 175 -25.78 -5.13 6.05
N LEU A 176 -25.17 -5.95 5.19
CA LEU A 176 -24.54 -5.51 3.95
C LEU A 176 -25.48 -5.52 2.75
N GLU A 177 -26.54 -6.35 2.76
CA GLU A 177 -27.54 -6.47 1.69
C GLU A 177 -27.98 -5.13 1.07
N PRO A 178 -28.28 -4.06 1.84
CA PRO A 178 -28.68 -2.78 1.27
C PRO A 178 -27.61 -2.07 0.44
N TYR A 179 -26.37 -2.58 0.42
CA TYR A 179 -25.20 -1.99 -0.22
C TYR A 179 -24.58 -2.88 -1.30
N LEU A 180 -25.18 -4.04 -1.59
CA LEU A 180 -24.74 -4.96 -2.63
C LEU A 180 -25.45 -4.61 -3.95
N PHE A 181 -24.88 -3.65 -4.68
CA PHE A 181 -25.37 -3.19 -5.99
C PHE A 181 -24.40 -3.53 -7.12
#